data_AF-A0A971NR91-F1
#
_entry.id   AF-A0A971NR91-F1
#
_cell.length_a   1.000
_cell.length_b   1.000
_cell.length_c   1.000
_cell.angle_alpha   90.00
_cell.angle_beta   90.00
_cell.angle_gamma   90.00
#
_symmetry.space_group_name_H-M   'P 1'
#
loop_
_entity.id
_entity.type
_entity.pdbx_description
1 polymer ?
#
loop_
_entity_poly.entity_id
_entity_poly.type
_entity_poly.pdbx_seq_one_letter_code
_entity_poly.pdbx_strand_id
1 'polypeptide(L)'
;KDRQGKFLWPGFGDNSRVLKWMCERVEGKAGARKTAIGLLPEDGEIDLMGLDVPERNIKELLDVDLDAWKAEIQSLEQHFSQFGDRLPGRMKKQLDDLKKRLGV
;
A
#
# COMPACT_ATOMS: atom_id res chain seq x y z
N LYS A 1 10.20 -7.16 -1.22
CA LYS A 1 11.56 -7.63 -1.62
C LYS A 1 11.66 -7.46 -3.13
N ASP A 2 12.85 -7.23 -3.67
CA ASP A 2 13.03 -7.24 -5.12
C ASP A 2 12.90 -8.67 -5.68
N ARG A 3 12.99 -8.80 -7.01
CA ARG A 3 12.96 -10.09 -7.72
C ARG A 3 14.12 -11.03 -7.34
N GLN A 4 15.17 -10.53 -6.71
CA GLN A 4 16.32 -11.31 -6.24
C GLN A 4 16.20 -11.68 -4.75
N GLY A 5 15.11 -11.30 -4.09
CA GLY A 5 14.86 -11.60 -2.68
C GLY A 5 15.52 -10.63 -1.70
N LYS A 6 16.13 -9.55 -2.18
CA LYS A 6 16.71 -8.49 -1.33
C LYS A 6 15.60 -7.60 -0.78
N PHE A 7 15.77 -7.14 0.46
CA PHE A 7 14.86 -6.16 1.03
C PHE A 7 15.06 -4.79 0.36
N LEU A 8 13.94 -4.19 -0.08
CA LEU A 8 13.92 -2.86 -0.69
C LEU A 8 14.04 -1.74 0.36
N TRP A 9 13.57 -2.03 1.58
CA TRP A 9 13.58 -1.13 2.74
C TRP A 9 14.36 -1.77 3.89
N PRO A 10 15.23 -1.02 4.60
CA PRO A 10 16.05 -1.56 5.70
C PRO A 10 15.21 -2.04 6.90
N GLY A 11 14.07 -1.42 7.18
CA GLY A 11 13.19 -1.80 8.29
C GLY A 11 13.72 -1.36 9.67
N PHE A 12 13.39 -2.12 10.71
CA PHE A 12 13.78 -1.83 12.10
C PHE A 12 13.45 -0.38 12.52
N GLY A 13 14.45 0.37 13.01
CA GLY A 13 14.29 1.76 13.44
C GLY A 13 13.88 2.70 12.32
N ASP A 14 14.22 2.38 11.07
CA ASP A 14 13.88 3.23 9.92
C ASP A 14 12.39 3.24 9.60
N ASN A 15 11.61 2.29 10.14
CA ASN A 15 10.15 2.34 10.07
C ASN A 15 9.56 3.59 10.74
N SER A 16 10.30 4.25 11.64
CA SER A 16 9.92 5.56 12.19
C SER A 16 9.72 6.62 11.11
N ARG A 17 10.37 6.51 9.94
CA ARG A 17 10.21 7.43 8.80
C ARG A 17 8.85 7.29 8.13
N VAL A 18 8.32 6.06 8.06
CA VAL A 18 6.95 5.81 7.60
C VAL A 18 5.94 6.38 8.59
N LEU A 19 6.19 6.21 9.90
CA LEU A 19 5.35 6.78 10.94
C LEU A 19 5.36 8.32 10.93
N LYS A 20 6.52 8.94 10.71
CA LYS A 20 6.65 10.38 10.50
C LYS A 20 5.74 10.86 9.36
N TRP A 21 5.82 10.23 8.19
CA TRP A 21 4.93 10.54 7.07
C TRP A 21 3.46 10.34 7.42
N MET A 22 3.10 9.26 8.11
CA MET A 22 1.72 9.03 8.56
C MET A 22 1.20 10.15 9.46
N CYS A 23 2.00 10.63 10.42
CA CYS A 23 1.64 11.76 11.27
C CYS A 23 1.50 13.05 10.46
N GLU A 24 2.46 13.35 9.58
CA GLU A 24 2.42 14.53 8.70
C GLU A 24 1.21 14.48 7.75
N ARG A 25 0.77 13.30 7.31
CA ARG A 25 -0.45 13.12 6.52
C ARG A 25 -1.72 13.45 7.31
N VAL A 26 -1.80 13.04 8.57
CA VAL A 26 -2.93 13.38 9.45
C VAL A 26 -2.96 14.88 9.73
N GLU A 27 -1.79 15.52 9.85
CA GLU A 27 -1.65 16.95 10.06
C GLU A 27 -1.78 17.81 8.79
N GLY A 28 -1.93 17.19 7.61
CA GLY A 28 -2.02 17.89 6.33
C GLY A 28 -0.70 18.52 5.84
N LYS A 29 0.44 18.04 6.33
CA LYS A 29 1.79 18.54 6.04
C LYS A 29 2.56 17.72 5.00
N ALA A 30 2.09 16.52 4.68
CA ALA A 30 2.70 15.65 3.67
C ALA A 30 1.76 15.42 2.48
N GLY A 31 2.32 15.29 1.28
CA GLY A 31 1.63 14.93 0.04
C GLY A 31 1.30 13.44 -0.06
N ALA A 32 0.34 13.10 -0.92
CA ALA A 32 0.01 11.71 -1.22
C ALA A 32 -0.71 11.57 -2.56
N ARG A 33 -0.26 10.59 -3.35
CA ARG A 33 -0.87 10.25 -4.63
C ARG A 33 -1.96 9.20 -4.46
N LYS A 34 -3.06 9.39 -5.19
CA LYS A 34 -4.16 8.44 -5.22
C LYS A 34 -3.79 7.23 -6.09
N THR A 35 -4.03 6.04 -5.56
CA THR A 35 -3.86 4.75 -6.25
C THR A 35 -5.14 3.91 -6.14
N ALA A 36 -5.17 2.75 -6.79
CA ALA A 36 -6.29 1.82 -6.68
C ALA A 36 -6.47 1.27 -5.25
N ILE A 37 -5.45 1.34 -4.40
CA ILE A 37 -5.46 0.77 -3.05
C ILE A 37 -5.50 1.81 -1.93
N GLY A 38 -5.54 3.10 -2.28
CA GLY A 38 -5.64 4.19 -1.32
C GLY A 38 -4.71 5.35 -1.66
N LEU A 39 -4.17 5.98 -0.62
CA LEU A 39 -3.21 7.07 -0.74
C LEU A 39 -1.83 6.55 -0.40
N LEU A 40 -0.88 6.71 -1.32
CA LEU A 40 0.53 6.39 -1.09
C LEU A 40 1.34 7.71 -1.03
N PRO A 41 2.52 7.71 -0.38
CA PRO A 41 3.41 8.87 -0.39
C PRO A 41 3.70 9.33 -1.83
N GLU A 42 3.76 10.64 -2.07
CA GLU A 42 4.34 11.15 -3.33
C GLU A 42 5.86 10.95 -3.35
N ASP A 43 6.47 11.10 -4.53
CA ASP A 43 7.92 11.00 -4.66
C ASP A 43 8.59 12.09 -3.80
N GLY A 44 9.48 11.66 -2.91
CA GLY A 44 10.19 12.56 -1.98
C GLY A 44 9.49 12.81 -0.64
N GLU A 45 8.28 12.29 -0.42
CA GLU A 45 7.54 12.47 0.84
C GLU A 45 8.08 11.62 2.00
N ILE A 46 8.82 10.54 1.71
CA ILE A 46 9.50 9.76 2.73
C ILE A 46 10.89 10.35 2.96
N ASP A 47 11.18 10.68 4.22
CA ASP A 47 12.51 11.15 4.64
C ASP A 47 13.55 10.03 4.50
N LEU A 48 14.46 10.18 3.55
CA LEU A 48 15.58 9.25 3.30
C LEU A 48 16.92 9.80 3.80
N MET A 49 16.95 10.93 4.52
CA MET A 49 18.21 11.54 4.96
C MET A 49 18.98 10.56 5.85
N GLY A 50 20.23 10.27 5.45
CA GLY A 50 21.10 9.33 6.15
C GLY A 50 20.87 7.85 5.81
N LEU A 51 19.99 7.54 4.84
CA LEU A 51 19.80 6.18 4.34
C LEU A 51 20.49 5.96 3.00
N ASP A 52 21.21 4.85 2.89
CA ASP A 52 21.73 4.36 1.60
C ASP A 52 20.70 3.46 0.93
N VAL A 53 19.60 4.07 0.48
CA VAL A 53 18.53 3.39 -0.28
C VAL A 53 18.46 4.02 -1.68
N PRO A 54 18.71 3.24 -2.75
CA PRO A 54 18.60 3.74 -4.11
C PRO A 54 17.17 4.23 -4.42
N GLU A 55 17.04 5.34 -5.14
CA GLU A 55 15.74 5.90 -5.54
C GLU A 55 14.85 4.87 -6.25
N ARG A 56 15.46 4.03 -7.11
CA ARG A 56 14.76 2.92 -7.79
C ARG A 56 14.08 1.95 -6.81
N ASN A 57 14.69 1.70 -5.65
CA ASN A 57 14.13 0.79 -4.65
C ASN A 57 12.91 1.41 -3.99
N ILE A 58 12.90 2.74 -3.77
CA ILE A 58 11.73 3.45 -3.23
C ILE A 58 10.59 3.46 -4.25
N LYS A 59 10.90 3.70 -5.53
CA LYS A 59 9.93 3.62 -6.60
C LYS A 59 9.29 2.23 -6.69
N GLU A 60 10.10 1.18 -6.67
CA GLU A 60 9.60 -0.21 -6.65
C GLU A 60 8.82 -0.53 -5.37
N LEU A 61 9.28 -0.08 -4.21
CA LEU A 61 8.62 -0.30 -2.92
C LEU A 61 7.23 0.35 -2.86
N LEU A 62 7.09 1.54 -3.45
CA LEU A 62 5.84 2.29 -3.47
C LEU A 62 5.00 2.00 -4.71
N ASP A 63 5.43 1.11 -5.62
CA ASP A 63 4.66 0.78 -6.81
C ASP A 63 3.42 -0.07 -6.48
N VAL A 64 2.38 0.05 -7.30
CA VAL A 64 1.15 -0.72 -7.15
C VAL A 64 0.95 -1.57 -8.40
N ASP A 65 1.34 -2.84 -8.30
CA ASP A 65 1.11 -3.83 -9.35
C ASP A 65 -0.39 -4.16 -9.47
N LEU A 66 -1.04 -3.56 -10.46
CA LEU A 66 -2.49 -3.70 -10.65
C LEU A 66 -2.90 -5.13 -11.00
N ASP A 67 -2.06 -5.89 -11.71
CA ASP A 67 -2.42 -7.24 -12.12
C ASP A 67 -2.26 -8.22 -10.95
N ALA A 68 -1.25 -8.03 -10.10
CA ALA A 68 -1.17 -8.73 -8.82
C ALA A 68 -2.40 -8.42 -7.94
N TRP A 69 -2.81 -7.15 -7.82
CA TRP A 69 -4.00 -6.79 -7.04
C TRP A 69 -5.31 -7.34 -7.60
N LYS A 70 -5.45 -7.44 -8.94
CA LYS A 70 -6.61 -8.12 -9.55
C LYS A 70 -6.63 -9.61 -9.22
N ALA A 71 -5.47 -10.27 -9.22
CA ALA A 71 -5.37 -11.68 -8.86
C ALA A 71 -5.75 -11.91 -7.36
N GLU A 72 -5.38 -10.98 -6.48
CA GLU A 72 -5.73 -11.04 -5.05
C GLU A 72 -7.23 -10.92 -4.75
N ILE A 73 -8.03 -10.35 -5.67
CA ILE A 73 -9.49 -10.23 -5.48
C ILE A 73 -10.13 -11.59 -5.23
N GLN A 74 -9.71 -12.64 -5.95
CA GLN A 74 -10.27 -13.98 -5.77
C GLN A 74 -9.99 -14.52 -4.36
N SER A 75 -8.78 -14.31 -3.85
CA SER A 75 -8.38 -14.70 -2.48
C SER A 75 -9.18 -13.92 -1.43
N LEU A 76 -9.41 -12.63 -1.64
CA LEU A 76 -10.24 -11.80 -0.75
C LEU A 76 -11.70 -12.25 -0.72
N GLU A 77 -12.28 -12.58 -1.86
CA GLU A 77 -13.64 -13.13 -1.94
C GLU A 77 -13.75 -14.47 -1.22
N GLN A 78 -12.79 -15.37 -1.44
CA GLN A 78 -12.72 -16.65 -0.74
C GLN A 78 -12.61 -16.44 0.77
N HIS A 79 -11.74 -15.53 1.22
CA HIS A 79 -11.60 -15.20 2.64
C HIS A 79 -12.89 -14.63 3.22
N PHE A 80 -13.53 -13.69 2.52
CA PHE A 80 -14.77 -13.06 2.96
C PHE A 80 -15.95 -14.04 3.03
N SER A 81 -15.98 -15.04 2.15
CA SER A 81 -17.02 -16.08 2.15
C SER A 81 -17.04 -16.91 3.44
N GLN A 82 -15.88 -17.06 4.12
CA GLN A 82 -15.76 -17.85 5.37
C GLN A 82 -16.57 -17.26 6.53
N PHE A 83 -16.92 -15.96 6.46
CA PHE A 83 -17.68 -15.29 7.50
C PHE A 83 -19.21 -15.40 7.30
N GLY A 84 -19.67 -15.78 6.10
CA GLY A 84 -21.09 -15.88 5.76
C GLY A 84 -21.87 -14.63 6.14
N ASP A 85 -23.01 -14.83 6.81
CA ASP A 85 -23.92 -13.75 7.23
C ASP A 85 -23.32 -12.80 8.29
N ARG A 86 -22.19 -13.17 8.92
CA ARG A 86 -21.50 -12.32 9.90
C ARG A 86 -20.60 -11.26 9.25
N LEU A 87 -20.36 -11.35 7.94
CA LEU A 87 -19.57 -10.34 7.24
C LEU A 87 -20.33 -9.01 7.21
N PRO A 88 -19.78 -7.92 7.79
CA PRO A 88 -20.45 -6.64 7.74
C PRO A 88 -20.62 -6.17 6.27
N GLY A 89 -21.82 -5.71 5.89
CA GLY A 89 -22.07 -5.26 4.51
C GLY A 89 -21.11 -4.16 4.03
N ARG A 90 -20.57 -3.35 4.94
CA ARG A 90 -19.51 -2.36 4.64
C ARG A 90 -18.23 -2.99 4.10
N MET A 91 -17.86 -4.19 4.55
CA MET A 91 -16.65 -4.90 4.08
C MET A 91 -16.85 -5.37 2.64
N LYS A 92 -18.03 -5.95 2.34
CA LYS A 92 -18.40 -6.31 0.96
C LYS A 92 -18.37 -5.10 0.04
N LYS A 93 -18.95 -3.97 0.48
CA LYS A 93 -18.89 -2.70 -0.26
C LYS A 93 -17.46 -2.22 -0.52
N GLN A 94 -16.56 -2.31 0.46
CA GLN A 94 -15.15 -1.94 0.26
C GLN A 94 -14.45 -2.82 -0.78
N LEU A 95 -14.76 -4.11 -0.82
CA LEU A 95 -14.25 -5.02 -1.85
C LEU A 95 -14.81 -4.66 -3.23
N ASP A 96 -16.11 -4.39 -3.34
CA ASP A 96 -16.74 -3.96 -4.60
C ASP A 96 -16.16 -2.62 -5.10
N ASP A 97 -15.89 -1.68 -4.20
CA ASP A 97 -15.27 -0.40 -4.56
C ASP A 97 -13.79 -0.56 -4.93
N LEU A 98 -13.07 -1.52 -4.35
CA LEU A 98 -11.71 -1.88 -4.78
C LEU A 98 -11.71 -2.46 -6.20
N LYS A 99 -12.60 -3.41 -6.49
CA LYS A 99 -12.77 -3.99 -7.83
C LYS A 99 -13.00 -2.93 -8.90
N LYS A 100 -13.90 -1.98 -8.65
CA LYS A 100 -14.14 -0.83 -9.54
C LYS A 100 -12.88 0.00 -9.79
N ARG A 101 -12.07 0.26 -8.76
CA ARG A 101 -10.79 1.00 -8.91
C ARG A 101 -9.74 0.21 -9.70
N LEU A 102 -9.82 -1.12 -9.67
CA LEU A 102 -8.95 -2.02 -10.44
C LEU A 102 -9.48 -2.33 -11.85
N GLY A 103 -10.73 -1.96 -12.16
CA GLY A 103 -11.37 -2.22 -13.45
C GLY A 103 -11.82 -3.67 -13.63
N VAL A 104 -12.16 -4.37 -12.55
CA VAL A 104 -12.69 -5.76 -12.55
C VAL A 104 -14.08 -5.84 -11.96
#